data_AF-A0A958N5Q7-F1
#
_entry.id   AF-A0A958N5Q7-F1
#
_cell.length_a   1.000
_cell.length_b   1.000
_cell.length_c   1.000
_cell.angle_alpha   90.00
_cell.angle_beta   90.00
_cell.angle_gamma   90.00
#
_symmetry.space_group_name_H-M   'P 1'
#
loop_
_entity.id
_entity.type
_entity.pdbx_description
1 polymer ?
#
loop_
_entity_poly.entity_id
_entity_poly.type
_entity_poly.pdbx_seq_one_letter_code
_entity_poly.pdbx_strand_id
1 'polypeptide(L)' 'FFFMLPVASGEKIKINEREIFVVTPSSPIGQRLKGKKVGDYFDLPVGKITHEYEIISIH' A
#
# COMPACT_ATOMS: atom_id res chain seq x y z
N PHE A 1 -3.07 -4.67 5.96
CA PHE A 1 -1.66 -4.86 5.53
C PHE A 1 -1.60 -4.67 4.02
N PHE A 2 -0.57 -4.01 3.49
CA PHE A 2 -0.38 -3.83 2.04
C PHE A 2 0.77 -4.69 1.57
N PHE A 3 0.59 -5.42 0.47
CA PHE A 3 1.63 -6.24 -0.16
C PHE A 3 1.90 -5.73 -1.57
N MET A 4 3.17 -5.52 -1.91
CA MET A 4 3.57 -5.17 -3.28
C MET A 4 3.91 -6.44 -4.04
N LEU A 5 3.12 -6.76 -5.06
CA LEU A 5 3.42 -7.88 -5.96
C LEU A 5 3.70 -7.34 -7.38
N PRO A 6 4.66 -7.95 -8.11
CA PRO A 6 5.07 -7.47 -9.43
C PRO A 6 3.93 -7.52 -10.46
N VAL A 7 3.00 -8.46 -10.32
CA VAL A 7 1.85 -8.65 -11.24
C VAL A 7 0.61 -8.99 -10.41
N ALA A 8 -0.15 -7.98 -10.00
CA ALA A 8 -1.49 -8.15 -9.43
C ALA A 8 -2.24 -6.80 -9.42
N SER A 9 -3.33 -6.71 -10.16
CA SER A 9 -4.12 -5.49 -10.33
C SER A 9 -5.02 -5.22 -9.11
N GLY A 10 -4.49 -4.61 -8.05
CA GLY A 10 -5.33 -3.98 -7.02
C GLY A 10 -6.28 -4.92 -6.25
N GLU A 11 -6.06 -6.24 -6.29
CA GLU A 11 -7.00 -7.20 -5.73
C GLU A 11 -6.93 -7.21 -4.20
N LYS A 12 -8.12 -7.24 -3.58
CA LYS A 12 -8.26 -7.46 -2.15
C LYS A 12 -8.23 -8.97 -1.89
N ILE A 13 -7.19 -9.44 -1.21
CA ILE A 13 -7.08 -10.84 -0.80
C ILE A 13 -7.35 -10.90 0.69
N LYS A 14 -8.22 -11.81 1.12
CA LYS A 14 -8.51 -12.04 2.54
C LYS A 14 -7.78 -13.30 2.98
N ILE A 15 -6.78 -13.16 3.86
CA ILE A 15 -6.04 -14.29 4.43
C ILE A 15 -6.15 -14.21 5.94
N ASN A 16 -6.66 -15.26 6.59
CA ASN A 16 -6.74 -15.39 8.04
C ASN A 16 -7.23 -14.11 8.74
N GLU A 17 -8.42 -13.64 8.33
CA GLU A 17 -9.11 -12.44 8.83
C GLU A 17 -8.45 -11.09 8.53
N ARG A 18 -7.30 -11.08 7.84
CA ARG A 18 -6.62 -9.85 7.42
C ARG A 18 -6.98 -9.50 5.98
N GLU A 19 -7.49 -8.29 5.79
CA GLU A 19 -7.65 -7.71 4.46
C GLU A 19 -6.28 -7.25 3.95
N ILE A 20 -5.85 -7.85 2.86
CA ILE A 20 -4.61 -7.54 2.17
C ILE A 20 -4.96 -6.83 0.87
N PHE A 21 -4.42 -5.63 0.69
CA PHE A 21 -4.46 -4.96 -0.60
C PHE A 21 -3.17 -5.24 -1.34
N VAL A 22 -3.30 -5.82 -2.52
CA VAL A 22 -2.17 -6.04 -3.41
C VAL A 22 -2.05 -4.86 -4.35
N VAL A 23 -0.86 -4.27 -4.41
CA VAL A 23 -0.61 -3.05 -5.18
C VAL A 23 0.57 -3.29 -6.12
N THR A 24 0.39 -3.02 -7.42
CA THR A 24 1.52 -3.06 -8.36
C THR A 24 2.46 -1.88 -8.12
N PRO A 25 3.79 -2.06 -8.25
CA PRO A 25 4.75 -0.96 -8.12
C PRO A 25 4.52 0.22 -9.09
N SER A 26 3.95 -0.06 -10.26
CA SER A 26 3.63 0.96 -11.28
C SER A 26 2.39 1.81 -10.94
N SER A 27 1.54 1.35 -10.02
CA SER A 27 0.34 2.08 -9.61
C SER A 27 0.68 3.39 -8.86
N PRO A 28 -0.25 4.35 -8.79
CA PRO A 28 -0.02 5.60 -8.05
C PRO A 28 0.35 5.39 -6.58
N ILE A 29 -0.23 4.38 -5.92
CA ILE A 29 0.09 4.01 -4.54
C ILE A 29 1.48 3.36 -4.49
N GLY A 30 1.76 2.43 -5.40
CA GLY A 30 3.07 1.76 -5.49
C GLY A 30 4.22 2.75 -5.66
N GLN A 31 4.03 3.79 -6.48
CA GLN A 31 5.04 4.84 -6.66
C GLN A 31 5.25 5.70 -5.41
N ARG A 32 4.20 5.93 -4.60
CA ARG A 32 4.30 6.67 -3.33
C ARG A 32 5.01 5.88 -2.24
N LEU A 33 4.85 4.55 -2.27
CA LEU A 33 5.52 3.62 -1.35
C LEU A 33 6.95 3.30 -1.79
N LYS A 34 7.30 3.54 -3.06
CA LYS A 34 8.61 3.18 -3.62
C LYS A 34 9.75 3.89 -2.87
N GLY A 35 10.66 3.10 -2.31
CA GLY A 35 11.85 3.59 -1.61
C GLY A 35 11.60 4.09 -0.18
N LYS A 36 10.34 4.03 0.30
CA LYS A 36 10.00 4.33 1.69
C LYS A 36 10.50 3.23 2.63
N LYS A 37 10.77 3.62 3.88
CA LYS A 37 11.27 2.75 4.95
C LYS A 37 10.26 2.68 6.10
N VAL A 38 10.48 1.74 7.01
CA VAL A 38 9.74 1.69 8.29
C VAL A 38 9.92 3.01 9.04
N GLY A 39 8.81 3.57 9.53
CA GLY A 39 8.74 4.89 10.17
C GLY A 39 8.53 6.06 9.19
N ASP A 40 8.61 5.84 7.87
CA ASP A 40 8.23 6.87 6.90
C ASP A 40 6.71 6.98 6.78
N TYR A 41 6.27 8.18 6.43
CA TYR A 41 4.87 8.50 6.16
C TYR A 41 4.62 8.67 4.66
N PHE A 42 3.39 8.40 4.23
CA PHE A 42 2.92 8.67 2.88
C PHE A 42 1.44 9.08 2.87
N ASP A 43 1.10 9.93 1.89
CA ASP A 43 -0.26 10.40 1.67
C ASP A 43 -1.01 9.52 0.67
N LEU A 44 -2.23 9.13 1.05
CA LEU A 44 -3.16 8.40 0.20
C LEU A 44 -4.40 9.25 -0.08
N PRO A 45 -4.55 9.81 -1.30
CA PRO A 45 -5.77 10.49 -1.69
C PRO A 45 -6.89 9.48 -1.97
N VAL A 46 -8.02 9.64 -1.27
CA VAL A 46 -9.26 8.86 -1.43
C VAL A 46 -10.40 9.85 -1.73
N GLY A 47 -10.68 10.03 -3.02
CA GLY A 47 -11.64 11.03 -3.47
C GLY A 47 -11.15 12.46 -3.20
N LYS A 48 -11.84 13.19 -2.31
CA LYS A 48 -11.47 14.56 -1.90
C LYS A 48 -10.68 14.61 -0.58
N ILE A 49 -10.50 13.47 0.08
CA ILE A 49 -9.85 13.37 1.38
C ILE A 49 -8.46 12.77 1.19
N THR A 50 -7.45 13.35 1.84
CA THR A 50 -6.11 12.77 1.90
C THR A 50 -5.89 12.19 3.28
N HIS A 51 -5.52 10.91 3.33
CA HIS A 51 -5.17 10.22 4.57
C HIS A 51 -3.66 10.05 4.62
N GLU A 52 -3.03 10.43 5.72
CA GLU A 52 -1.62 10.13 5.98
C GLU A 52 -1.51 8.76 6.67
N TYR A 53 -0.55 7.95 6.23
CA TYR A 53 -0.29 6.64 6.78
C TYR A 53 1.20 6.47 7.11
N GLU A 54 1.48 5.85 8.24
CA GLU A 54 2.83 5.44 8.66
C GLU A 54 3.13 4.01 8.22
N ILE A 55 4.37 3.77 7.79
CA ILE A 55 4.87 2.43 7.49
C ILE A 55 5.38 1.78 8.78
N ILE A 56 4.52 0.95 9.37
CA ILE A 56 4.83 0.22 10.61
C ILE A 56 5.78 -0.98 10.40
N SER A 57 5.84 -1.55 9.19
CA SER A 57 6.64 -2.76 8.91
C SER A 57 6.84 -2.98 7.40
N ILE A 58 8.00 -3.50 7.01
CA ILE A 58 8.33 -3.98 5.65
C ILE A 58 8.92 -5.39 5.77
N HIS A 59 8.47 -6.32 4.93
CA HIS A 59 8.90 -7.72 4.92
C HIS A 59 9.30 -8.15 3.51
#